data_AF-A0A2U9T339-F1
#
_entry.id   AF-A0A2U9T339-F1
#
_cell.length_a   1.000
_cell.length_b   1.000
_cell.length_c   1.000
_cell.angle_alpha   90.00
_cell.angle_beta   90.00
_cell.angle_gamma   90.00
#
_symmetry.space_group_name_H-M   'P 1'
#
loop_
_entity.id
_entity.type
_entity.pdbx_description
1 polymer ?
#
loop_
_entity_poly.entity_id
_entity_poly.type
_entity_poly.pdbx_seq_one_letter_code
_entity_poly.pdbx_strand_id
1 'polypeptide(L)'
;MTQYDPQYVKPWLARSMQSYVYFAGSDWIDERRVRAHERVRQRQLKGIMKTHKPSNFVVQEDPAYNRISPLDLQSKEWRGDLAVRQIERHDQKGRVFHTRYLFELKIDDAPERKLDWDLYKLASLQRAKRTRGERCRAFLVVLGIGAPSERFEYSGRPRTLASRWMLDVNITYQTRGIFTAAPVGSEDDAHYACLVEVTT
;
A
#
# COMPACT_ATOMS: atom_id res chain seq x y z
N MET A 1 4.07 -18.86 -3.22
CA MET A 1 5.11 -18.90 -2.16
C MET A 1 5.32 -17.48 -1.68
N THR A 2 5.22 -17.23 -0.38
CA THR A 2 5.46 -15.90 0.20
C THR A 2 6.95 -15.57 0.19
N GLN A 3 7.31 -14.41 -0.35
CA GLN A 3 8.68 -13.92 -0.46
C GLN A 3 8.70 -12.43 -0.10
N TYR A 4 9.61 -11.98 0.78
CA TYR A 4 9.75 -10.56 1.08
C TYR A 4 11.14 -10.23 1.60
N ASP A 5 11.53 -8.97 1.48
CA ASP A 5 12.80 -8.46 1.96
C ASP A 5 12.69 -8.08 3.45
N PRO A 6 13.32 -8.82 4.40
CA PRO A 6 13.19 -8.55 5.83
C PRO A 6 13.90 -7.27 6.28
N GLN A 7 14.82 -6.71 5.49
CA GLN A 7 15.44 -5.43 5.80
C GLN A 7 14.42 -4.28 5.62
N TYR A 8 13.54 -4.43 4.63
CA TYR A 8 12.57 -3.42 4.24
C TYR A 8 11.16 -3.72 4.74
N VAL A 9 10.74 -4.96 4.93
CA VAL A 9 9.40 -5.29 5.43
C VAL A 9 9.50 -5.67 6.90
N LYS A 10 9.01 -4.79 7.78
CA LYS A 10 9.01 -5.04 9.23
C LYS A 10 8.11 -6.23 9.58
N PRO A 11 8.42 -7.01 10.64
CA PRO A 11 7.66 -8.22 10.98
C PRO A 11 6.15 -8.00 11.14
N TRP A 12 5.74 -6.87 11.74
CA TRP A 12 4.30 -6.55 11.90
C TRP A 12 3.60 -6.30 10.56
N LEU A 13 4.31 -5.72 9.58
CA LEU A 13 3.79 -5.45 8.25
C LEU A 13 3.72 -6.75 7.45
N ALA A 14 4.75 -7.59 7.53
CA ALA A 14 4.73 -8.93 6.92
C ALA A 14 3.56 -9.78 7.44
N ARG A 15 3.34 -9.81 8.77
CA ARG A 15 2.17 -10.48 9.37
C ARG A 15 0.85 -9.87 8.88
N SER A 16 0.78 -8.53 8.78
CA SER A 16 -0.40 -7.85 8.25
C SER A 16 -0.70 -8.27 6.81
N MET A 17 0.31 -8.34 5.94
CA MET A 17 0.12 -8.74 4.55
C MET A 17 -0.25 -10.21 4.44
N GLN A 18 0.40 -11.10 5.20
CA GLN A 18 0.08 -12.52 5.18
C GLN A 18 -1.36 -12.78 5.66
N SER A 19 -1.78 -12.17 6.76
CA SER A 19 -3.17 -12.27 7.23
C SER A 19 -4.14 -11.62 6.25
N TYR A 20 -3.76 -10.50 5.63
CA TYR A 20 -4.60 -9.85 4.64
C TYR A 20 -4.88 -10.76 3.45
N VAL A 21 -3.86 -11.39 2.87
CA VAL A 21 -4.07 -12.31 1.74
C VAL A 21 -4.89 -13.54 2.16
N TYR A 22 -4.66 -14.06 3.36
CA TYR A 22 -5.44 -15.18 3.89
C TYR A 22 -6.94 -14.87 4.03
N PHE A 23 -7.28 -13.79 4.74
CA PHE A 23 -8.68 -13.41 4.97
C PHE A 23 -9.33 -12.85 3.72
N ALA A 24 -8.64 -11.95 3.00
CA ALA A 24 -9.20 -11.36 1.80
C ALA A 24 -9.43 -12.42 0.71
N GLY A 25 -8.51 -13.38 0.56
CA GLY A 25 -8.65 -14.49 -0.38
C GLY A 25 -9.76 -15.46 -0.03
N SER A 26 -9.99 -15.71 1.27
CA SER A 26 -11.13 -16.53 1.71
C SER A 26 -12.46 -15.86 1.35
N ASP A 27 -12.60 -14.57 1.65
CA ASP A 27 -13.80 -13.80 1.30
C ASP A 27 -13.95 -13.62 -0.23
N TRP A 28 -12.86 -13.66 -1.00
CA TRP A 28 -12.87 -13.49 -2.45
C TRP A 28 -13.58 -14.65 -3.18
N ILE A 29 -13.47 -15.87 -2.65
CA ILE A 29 -14.21 -17.03 -3.18
C ILE A 29 -15.71 -16.80 -3.06
N ASP A 30 -16.16 -16.27 -1.92
CA ASP A 30 -17.57 -15.93 -1.70
C ASP A 30 -18.00 -14.76 -2.61
N GLU A 31 -17.11 -13.80 -2.86
CA GLU A 31 -17.34 -12.62 -3.71
C GLU A 31 -17.30 -12.89 -5.22
N ARG A 32 -16.85 -14.06 -5.72
CA ARG A 32 -17.13 -14.44 -7.13
C ARG A 32 -18.64 -14.43 -7.43
N ARG A 33 -19.50 -14.39 -6.41
CA ARG A 33 -20.97 -14.19 -6.51
C ARG A 33 -21.43 -12.74 -6.31
N VAL A 34 -20.62 -11.84 -5.76
CA VAL A 34 -20.94 -10.42 -5.50
C VAL A 34 -19.67 -9.58 -5.61
N ARG A 35 -19.59 -8.69 -6.61
CA ARG A 35 -18.50 -7.72 -6.80
C ARG A 35 -18.28 -6.88 -5.53
N ALA A 36 -17.39 -7.27 -4.62
CA ALA A 36 -17.03 -6.36 -3.54
C ALA A 36 -16.10 -5.28 -4.08
N HIS A 37 -16.37 -4.07 -3.63
CA HIS A 37 -15.64 -2.88 -4.02
C HIS A 37 -14.28 -2.82 -3.31
N GLU A 38 -13.27 -2.26 -3.99
CA GLU A 38 -11.94 -1.91 -3.48
C GLU A 38 -11.96 -1.33 -2.05
N ARG A 39 -12.98 -0.52 -1.71
CA ARG A 39 -13.19 0.05 -0.37
C ARG A 39 -13.40 -0.98 0.74
N VAL A 40 -14.05 -2.10 0.46
CA VAL A 40 -14.24 -3.19 1.45
C VAL A 40 -12.86 -3.78 1.76
N ARG A 41 -12.06 -4.04 0.72
CA ARG A 41 -10.72 -4.58 0.84
C ARG A 41 -9.76 -3.62 1.55
N GLN A 42 -9.90 -2.31 1.31
CA GLN A 42 -9.20 -1.27 2.08
C GLN A 42 -9.57 -1.29 3.57
N ARG A 43 -10.87 -1.42 3.90
CA ARG A 43 -11.32 -1.50 5.30
C ARG A 43 -10.80 -2.76 6.00
N GLN A 44 -10.76 -3.89 5.30
CA GLN A 44 -10.18 -5.13 5.81
C GLN A 44 -8.68 -4.96 6.08
N LEU A 45 -7.92 -4.42 5.12
CA LEU A 45 -6.50 -4.12 5.28
C LEU A 45 -6.25 -3.20 6.49
N LYS A 46 -7.06 -2.14 6.62
CA LYS A 46 -7.04 -1.22 7.77
C LYS A 46 -7.30 -1.93 9.09
N GLY A 47 -8.28 -2.84 9.14
CA GLY A 47 -8.59 -3.66 10.31
C GLY A 47 -7.43 -4.56 10.72
N ILE A 48 -6.85 -5.28 9.76
CA ILE A 48 -5.73 -6.20 9.99
C ILE A 48 -4.48 -5.45 10.46
N MET A 49 -4.16 -4.30 9.85
CA MET A 49 -3.05 -3.47 10.32
C MET A 49 -3.29 -2.93 11.73
N LYS A 50 -4.54 -2.62 12.12
CA LYS A 50 -4.85 -2.20 13.50
C LYS A 50 -4.51 -3.29 14.51
N THR A 51 -4.69 -4.55 14.16
CA THR A 51 -4.40 -5.71 15.01
C THR A 51 -2.90 -5.92 15.17
N HIS A 52 -2.13 -5.87 14.07
CA HIS A 52 -0.71 -6.25 14.11
C HIS A 52 0.26 -5.09 14.36
N LYS A 53 -0.14 -3.83 14.17
CA LYS A 53 0.75 -2.67 14.39
C LYS A 53 1.38 -2.70 15.79
N PRO A 54 2.59 -2.16 15.97
CA PRO A 54 3.16 -1.96 17.29
C PRO A 54 2.32 -0.99 18.13
N SER A 55 2.41 -1.08 19.47
CA SER A 55 1.59 -0.29 20.40
C SER A 55 1.79 1.23 20.27
N ASN A 56 2.97 1.67 19.85
CA ASN A 56 3.28 3.07 19.59
C ASN A 56 2.87 3.53 18.17
N PHE A 57 2.07 2.75 17.43
CA PHE A 57 1.53 3.15 16.14
C PHE A 57 0.00 3.25 16.18
N VAL A 58 -0.55 4.08 15.29
CA VAL A 58 -1.98 4.17 14.99
C VAL A 58 -2.21 4.05 13.50
N VAL A 59 -3.32 3.45 13.12
CA VAL A 59 -3.72 3.27 11.73
C VAL A 59 -4.95 4.14 11.48
N GLN A 60 -4.80 5.15 10.63
CA GLN A 60 -5.80 6.18 10.35
C GLN A 60 -5.76 6.56 8.87
N GLU A 61 -6.73 7.34 8.41
CA GLU A 61 -6.58 8.07 7.15
C GLU A 61 -5.60 9.22 7.40
N ASP A 62 -4.69 9.52 6.45
CA ASP A 62 -3.74 10.62 6.65
C ASP A 62 -4.43 11.98 6.41
N PRO A 63 -4.39 12.88 7.41
CA PRO A 63 -5.12 14.15 7.35
C PRO A 63 -4.49 15.18 6.39
N ALA A 64 -3.23 14.96 5.96
CA ALA A 64 -2.52 15.86 5.06
C ALA A 64 -2.86 15.61 3.58
N TYR A 65 -3.59 14.55 3.24
CA TYR A 65 -4.10 14.34 1.88
C TYR A 65 -4.95 15.52 1.38
N ASN A 66 -5.78 16.11 2.25
CA ASN A 66 -6.60 17.28 1.91
C ASN A 66 -5.77 18.57 1.74
N ARG A 67 -4.48 18.57 2.10
CA ARG A 67 -3.60 19.76 2.10
C ARG A 67 -2.54 19.71 1.01
N ILE A 68 -2.55 18.69 0.16
CA ILE A 68 -1.65 18.57 -0.98
C ILE A 68 -2.51 18.79 -2.24
N SER A 69 -2.82 20.04 -2.53
CA SER A 69 -3.31 20.54 -3.84
C SER A 69 -3.16 22.08 -3.84
N PRO A 70 -2.80 22.78 -4.94
CA PRO A 70 -2.88 22.39 -6.35
C PRO A 70 -1.59 22.65 -7.15
N LEU A 71 -1.03 21.65 -7.82
CA LEU A 71 -0.12 21.88 -8.96
C LEU A 71 -0.47 21.07 -10.21
N ASP A 72 -1.27 20.00 -10.09
CA ASP A 72 -1.96 19.44 -11.24
C ASP A 72 -3.18 18.62 -10.80
N LEU A 73 -4.33 18.98 -11.38
CA LEU A 73 -5.63 18.31 -11.38
C LEU A 73 -6.50 18.36 -10.11
N GLN A 74 -7.64 19.02 -10.29
CA GLN A 74 -8.86 18.85 -9.50
C GLN A 74 -9.23 17.37 -9.40
N SER A 75 -8.96 16.75 -8.27
CA SER A 75 -9.40 15.38 -8.04
C SER A 75 -9.91 15.26 -6.60
N LYS A 76 -11.24 15.14 -6.48
CA LYS A 76 -11.92 14.66 -5.27
C LYS A 76 -11.55 13.19 -4.93
N GLU A 77 -10.64 12.58 -5.68
CA GLU A 77 -10.16 11.19 -5.56
C GLU A 77 -8.87 11.07 -4.73
N TRP A 78 -8.31 12.18 -4.22
CA TRP A 78 -7.14 12.21 -3.33
C TRP A 78 -7.47 11.80 -1.89
N ARG A 79 -8.14 10.67 -1.70
CA ARG A 79 -8.27 10.06 -0.36
C ARG A 79 -7.22 8.96 -0.25
N GLY A 80 -6.21 9.19 0.59
CA GLY A 80 -5.28 8.15 0.97
C GLY A 80 -5.97 7.07 1.73
N ASP A 81 -5.93 5.85 1.20
CA ASP A 81 -6.66 4.72 1.77
C ASP A 81 -6.21 4.40 3.19
N LEU A 82 -4.90 4.50 3.46
CA LEU A 82 -4.35 4.10 4.75
C LEU A 82 -3.01 4.74 5.11
N ALA A 83 -2.90 5.22 6.34
CA ALA A 83 -1.65 5.70 6.91
C ALA A 83 -1.40 5.10 8.29
N VAL A 84 -0.14 4.75 8.53
CA VAL A 84 0.32 4.23 9.82
C VAL A 84 1.27 5.24 10.42
N ARG A 85 0.83 5.81 11.54
CA ARG A 85 1.47 6.94 12.21
C ARG A 85 2.09 6.48 13.51
N GLN A 86 3.34 6.84 13.76
CA GLN A 86 4.01 6.62 15.03
C GLN A 86 3.59 7.72 16.02
N ILE A 87 3.28 7.30 17.24
CA ILE A 87 3.01 8.18 18.37
C ILE A 87 4.32 8.44 19.09
N GLU A 88 4.68 9.71 19.21
CA GLU A 88 5.79 10.19 20.04
C GLU A 88 5.20 11.04 21.17
N ARG A 89 5.59 10.75 22.41
CA ARG A 89 5.19 11.56 23.57
C ARG A 89 6.20 12.68 23.71
N HIS A 90 5.72 13.92 23.75
CA HIS A 90 6.55 15.08 23.99
C HIS A 90 6.11 15.74 25.30
N ASP A 91 7.02 15.85 26.26
CA ASP A 91 6.71 16.23 27.65
C ASP A 91 5.99 17.57 27.78
N GLN A 92 6.16 18.47 26.80
CA GLN A 92 5.54 19.81 26.79
C GLN A 92 4.41 20.01 25.74
N LYS A 93 4.23 19.11 24.77
CA LYS A 93 3.32 19.33 23.62
C LYS A 93 2.25 18.26 23.43
N GLY A 94 2.15 17.30 24.34
CA GLY A 94 1.22 16.17 24.21
C GLY A 94 1.72 15.13 23.20
N ARG A 95 0.78 14.39 22.57
CA ARG A 95 1.11 13.33 21.61
C ARG A 95 1.36 13.92 20.23
N VAL A 96 2.54 13.68 19.67
CA VAL A 96 2.90 14.01 18.28
C VAL A 96 2.74 12.76 17.42
N PHE A 97 2.25 12.92 16.20
CA PHE A 97 1.96 11.80 15.30
C PHE A 97 2.69 11.96 13.97
N HIS A 98 3.65 11.07 13.73
CA HIS A 98 4.48 11.07 12.51
C HIS A 98 3.99 10.01 11.53
N THR A 99 3.68 10.39 10.29
CA THR A 99 3.31 9.39 9.26
C THR A 99 4.57 8.63 8.86
N ARG A 100 4.62 7.32 9.17
CA ARG A 100 5.78 6.46 8.86
C ARG A 100 5.53 5.59 7.63
N TYR A 101 4.27 5.20 7.41
CA TYR A 101 3.87 4.37 6.28
C TYR A 101 2.59 4.93 5.65
N LEU A 102 2.55 4.96 4.32
CA LEU A 102 1.39 5.26 3.49
C LEU A 102 1.10 4.05 2.61
N PHE A 103 -0.17 3.70 2.46
CA PHE A 103 -0.60 2.61 1.60
C PHE A 103 -1.75 3.05 0.71
N GLU A 104 -1.67 2.64 -0.55
CA GLU A 104 -2.78 2.59 -1.49
C GLU A 104 -3.09 1.13 -1.79
N LEU A 105 -4.37 0.78 -1.95
CA LEU A 105 -4.76 -0.57 -2.38
C LEU A 105 -5.35 -0.56 -3.78
N LYS A 106 -4.88 -1.48 -4.63
CA LYS A 106 -5.53 -1.82 -5.89
C LYS A 106 -5.74 -3.31 -6.05
N ILE A 107 -6.78 -3.63 -6.82
CA ILE A 107 -6.99 -4.97 -7.35
C ILE A 107 -6.22 -5.09 -8.66
N ASP A 108 -5.66 -6.26 -8.95
CA ASP A 108 -4.85 -6.54 -10.14
C ASP A 108 -5.62 -6.38 -11.47
N ASP A 109 -6.96 -6.35 -11.44
CA ASP A 109 -7.79 -6.02 -12.61
C ASP A 109 -7.82 -4.52 -12.95
N ALA A 110 -7.16 -3.68 -12.13
CA ALA A 110 -7.07 -2.26 -12.36
C ALA A 110 -6.28 -1.96 -13.66
N PRO A 111 -6.79 -1.07 -14.53
CA PRO A 111 -6.05 -0.65 -15.72
C PRO A 111 -4.68 -0.07 -15.36
N GLU A 112 -3.67 -0.32 -16.19
CA GLU A 112 -2.29 0.16 -15.96
C GLU A 112 -2.23 1.66 -15.64
N ARG A 113 -3.06 2.47 -16.31
CA ARG A 113 -3.15 3.91 -16.06
C ARG A 113 -3.52 4.25 -14.61
N LYS A 114 -4.36 3.44 -13.96
CA LYS A 114 -4.71 3.63 -12.54
C LYS A 114 -3.54 3.25 -11.64
N LEU A 115 -2.89 2.11 -11.89
CA LEU A 115 -1.72 1.67 -11.14
C LEU A 115 -0.57 2.69 -11.22
N ASP A 116 -0.29 3.19 -12.42
CA ASP A 116 0.69 4.24 -12.68
C ASP A 116 0.33 5.55 -11.91
N TRP A 117 -0.94 5.93 -11.90
CA TRP A 117 -1.42 7.11 -11.18
C TRP A 117 -1.23 6.96 -9.67
N ASP A 118 -1.49 5.79 -9.11
CA ASP A 118 -1.30 5.55 -7.68
C ASP A 118 0.17 5.55 -7.27
N LEU A 119 1.06 5.02 -8.12
CA LEU A 119 2.50 5.14 -7.92
C LEU A 119 2.96 6.60 -7.95
N TYR A 120 2.46 7.40 -8.91
CA TYR A 120 2.72 8.83 -8.98
C TYR A 120 2.21 9.58 -7.74
N LYS A 121 0.99 9.26 -7.30
CA LYS A 121 0.38 9.81 -6.08
C LYS A 121 1.24 9.51 -4.86
N LEU A 122 1.61 8.24 -4.66
CA LEU A 122 2.46 7.81 -3.54
C LEU A 122 3.84 8.49 -3.55
N ALA A 123 4.47 8.62 -4.73
CA ALA A 123 5.73 9.35 -4.89
C ALA A 123 5.62 10.82 -4.49
N SER A 124 4.56 11.49 -4.94
CA SER A 124 4.31 12.91 -4.65
C SER A 124 4.12 13.15 -3.15
N LEU A 125 3.38 12.27 -2.48
CA LEU A 125 3.15 12.33 -1.04
C LEU A 125 4.44 12.06 -0.26
N GLN A 126 5.20 11.05 -0.66
CA GLN A 126 6.49 10.72 -0.04
C GLN A 126 7.46 11.90 -0.14
N ARG A 127 7.53 12.56 -1.30
CA ARG A 127 8.34 13.77 -1.51
C ARG A 127 7.87 14.92 -0.63
N ALA A 128 6.56 15.18 -0.58
CA ALA A 128 6.00 16.24 0.27
C ALA A 128 6.30 16.03 1.77
N LYS A 129 6.26 14.77 2.24
CA LYS A 129 6.65 14.39 3.61
C LYS A 129 8.15 14.58 3.83
N ARG A 130 9.00 14.16 2.88
CA ARG A 130 10.45 14.36 2.93
C ARG A 130 10.83 15.83 3.05
N THR A 131 10.19 16.72 2.30
CA THR A 131 10.40 18.19 2.38
C THR A 131 10.06 18.76 3.76
N ARG A 132 9.17 18.10 4.52
CA ARG A 132 8.83 18.47 5.90
C ARG A 132 9.72 17.79 6.96
N GLY A 133 10.78 17.10 6.54
CA GLY A 133 11.66 16.34 7.43
C GLY A 133 11.06 15.02 7.94
N GLU A 134 9.93 14.57 7.39
CA GLU A 134 9.31 13.31 7.78
C GLU A 134 9.87 12.14 6.96
N ARG A 135 10.42 11.13 7.65
CA ARG A 135 10.79 9.85 7.02
C ARG A 135 9.55 8.97 6.90
N CYS A 136 8.96 8.97 5.70
CA CYS A 136 7.78 8.19 5.35
C CYS A 136 8.08 7.23 4.20
N ARG A 137 7.53 6.01 4.29
CA ARG A 137 7.57 5.00 3.23
C ARG A 137 6.19 4.86 2.62
N ALA A 138 6.11 4.71 1.31
CA ALA A 138 4.85 4.71 0.58
C ALA A 138 4.75 3.45 -0.26
N PHE A 139 3.62 2.74 -0.13
CA PHE A 139 3.43 1.44 -0.74
C PHE A 139 2.14 1.38 -1.55
N LEU A 140 2.22 0.82 -2.75
CA LEU A 140 1.06 0.29 -3.46
C LEU A 140 0.92 -1.19 -3.09
N VAL A 141 -0.25 -1.56 -2.58
CA VAL A 141 -0.64 -2.95 -2.34
C VAL A 141 -1.49 -3.40 -3.52
N VAL A 142 -1.05 -4.43 -4.25
CA VAL A 142 -1.81 -5.00 -5.37
C VAL A 142 -2.30 -6.37 -4.98
N LEU A 143 -3.62 -6.55 -4.86
CA LEU A 143 -4.28 -7.82 -4.53
C LEU A 143 -4.79 -8.49 -5.81
N GLY A 144 -4.47 -9.76 -6.00
CA GLY A 144 -4.93 -10.54 -7.16
C GLY A 144 -5.06 -12.03 -6.89
N ILE A 145 -5.40 -12.78 -7.94
CA ILE A 145 -5.48 -14.25 -7.95
C ILE A 145 -4.42 -14.79 -8.91
N GLY A 146 -3.84 -15.94 -8.57
CA GLY A 146 -2.87 -16.65 -9.39
C GLY A 146 -1.48 -16.05 -9.27
N ALA A 147 -0.85 -15.81 -10.41
CA ALA A 147 0.49 -15.25 -10.46
C ALA A 147 0.47 -13.71 -10.47
N PRO A 148 1.36 -13.05 -9.72
CA PRO A 148 1.60 -11.62 -9.85
C PRO A 148 1.96 -11.20 -11.27
N SER A 149 1.46 -10.06 -11.72
CA SER A 149 1.89 -9.43 -12.98
C SER A 149 3.41 -9.30 -13.04
N GLU A 150 4.02 -9.55 -14.22
CA GLU A 150 5.47 -9.39 -14.46
C GLU A 150 6.01 -8.05 -13.96
N ARG A 151 5.18 -7.00 -14.05
CA ARG A 151 5.48 -5.66 -13.57
C ARG A 151 5.82 -5.61 -12.07
N PHE A 152 5.14 -6.41 -11.26
CA PHE A 152 5.28 -6.43 -9.81
C PHE A 152 5.99 -7.67 -9.27
N GLU A 153 6.59 -8.47 -10.14
CA GLU A 153 7.44 -9.59 -9.73
C GLU A 153 8.54 -9.17 -8.74
N TYR A 154 8.88 -10.11 -7.86
CA TYR A 154 9.94 -9.94 -6.88
C TYR A 154 11.30 -10.15 -7.54
N SER A 155 11.75 -9.16 -8.32
CA SER A 155 13.03 -9.21 -9.04
C SER A 155 14.21 -8.68 -8.24
N GLY A 156 13.96 -8.06 -7.07
CA GLY A 156 14.98 -7.35 -6.29
C GLY A 156 15.53 -6.10 -6.97
N ARG A 157 15.06 -5.74 -8.17
CA ARG A 157 15.51 -4.57 -8.93
C ARG A 157 14.47 -3.47 -8.90
N PRO A 158 14.88 -2.20 -8.72
CA PRO A 158 13.97 -1.07 -8.90
C PRO A 158 13.55 -0.99 -10.38
N ARG A 159 12.30 -0.59 -10.60
CA ARG A 159 11.73 -0.27 -11.90
C ARG A 159 11.45 1.23 -11.96
N THR A 160 11.57 1.81 -13.14
CA THR A 160 11.31 3.24 -13.37
C THR A 160 10.15 3.42 -14.33
N LEU A 161 9.22 4.28 -13.96
CA LEU A 161 8.10 4.74 -14.77
C LEU A 161 8.30 6.23 -15.06
N ALA A 162 8.35 6.62 -16.33
CA ALA A 162 8.22 8.02 -16.70
C ALA A 162 6.78 8.47 -16.43
N SER A 163 6.59 9.45 -15.54
CA SER A 163 5.27 9.99 -15.23
C SER A 163 4.67 10.60 -16.48
N ARG A 164 3.46 10.16 -16.83
CA ARG A 164 2.67 10.76 -17.92
C ARG A 164 1.88 11.99 -17.45
N TRP A 165 1.89 12.29 -16.15
CA TRP A 165 1.11 13.38 -15.54
C TRP A 165 1.93 14.63 -15.25
N MET A 166 3.25 14.50 -15.11
CA MET A 166 4.16 15.63 -15.02
C MET A 166 5.35 15.35 -15.92
N LEU A 167 5.69 16.31 -16.77
CA LEU A 167 6.91 16.27 -17.59
C LEU A 167 8.13 16.07 -16.67
N ASP A 168 9.06 15.22 -17.11
CA ASP A 168 10.37 14.96 -16.48
C ASP A 168 10.36 14.36 -15.06
N VAL A 169 9.24 13.78 -14.60
CA VAL A 169 9.20 13.07 -13.30
C VAL A 169 9.34 11.56 -13.52
N ASN A 170 10.51 11.01 -13.19
CA ASN A 170 10.71 9.56 -13.11
C ASN A 170 10.30 9.03 -11.75
N ILE A 171 9.40 8.06 -11.72
CA ILE A 171 8.95 7.36 -10.51
C ILE A 171 9.68 6.02 -10.46
N THR A 172 10.52 5.84 -9.44
CA THR A 172 11.18 4.57 -9.14
C THR A 172 10.37 3.81 -8.10
N TYR A 173 10.12 2.53 -8.33
CA TYR A 173 9.43 1.64 -7.40
C TYR A 173 10.07 0.25 -7.38
N GLN A 174 9.84 -0.50 -6.30
CA GLN A 174 10.37 -1.84 -6.13
C GLN A 174 9.40 -2.71 -5.34
N THR A 175 9.14 -3.94 -5.82
CA THR A 175 8.40 -4.93 -5.04
C THR A 175 9.24 -5.39 -3.85
N ARG A 176 8.77 -5.11 -2.63
CA ARG A 176 9.41 -5.48 -1.36
C ARG A 176 8.91 -6.81 -0.81
N GLY A 177 7.78 -7.30 -1.29
CA GLY A 177 7.31 -8.64 -0.98
C GLY A 177 6.06 -9.03 -1.76
N ILE A 178 5.90 -10.33 -1.93
CA ILE A 178 4.76 -11.01 -2.50
C ILE A 178 4.28 -11.99 -1.44
N PHE A 179 3.06 -11.81 -0.97
CA PHE A 179 2.44 -12.64 0.05
C PHE A 179 1.40 -13.50 -0.64
N THR A 180 1.38 -14.80 -0.38
CA THR A 180 0.42 -15.72 -1.00
C THR A 180 -0.35 -16.50 0.05
N ALA A 181 -1.62 -16.78 -0.22
CA ALA A 181 -2.41 -17.74 0.54
C ALA A 181 -3.34 -18.50 -0.40
N ALA A 182 -3.42 -19.82 -0.21
CA ALA A 182 -4.41 -20.65 -0.88
C ALA A 182 -5.58 -20.90 0.08
N PRO A 183 -6.83 -20.83 -0.41
CA PRO A 183 -7.95 -21.39 0.31
C PRO A 183 -7.78 -22.91 0.46
N VAL A 184 -8.26 -23.46 1.58
CA VAL A 184 -8.24 -24.92 1.80
C VAL A 184 -9.13 -25.61 0.76
N GLY A 185 -8.57 -26.49 -0.06
CA GLY A 185 -9.30 -27.23 -1.10
C GLY A 185 -9.56 -26.46 -2.39
N SER A 186 -8.85 -25.35 -2.62
CA SER A 186 -8.88 -24.59 -3.89
C SER A 186 -7.51 -23.98 -4.16
N GLU A 187 -6.48 -24.83 -4.16
CA GLU A 187 -5.07 -24.44 -4.28
C GLU A 187 -4.73 -23.71 -5.58
N ASP A 188 -5.49 -23.97 -6.65
CA ASP A 188 -5.36 -23.29 -7.95
C ASP A 188 -5.86 -21.83 -7.93
N ASP A 189 -6.68 -21.45 -6.94
CA ASP A 189 -7.20 -20.10 -6.71
C ASP A 189 -6.35 -19.34 -5.66
N ALA A 190 -5.03 -19.58 -5.63
CA ALA A 190 -4.13 -18.91 -4.70
C ALA A 190 -4.21 -17.39 -4.87
N HIS A 191 -4.44 -16.68 -3.77
CA HIS A 191 -4.46 -15.23 -3.74
C HIS A 191 -3.06 -14.70 -3.47
N TYR A 192 -2.79 -13.51 -3.98
CA TYR A 192 -1.54 -12.82 -3.69
C TYR A 192 -1.77 -11.35 -3.34
N ALA A 193 -0.86 -10.79 -2.53
CA ALA A 193 -0.67 -9.35 -2.41
C ALA A 193 0.78 -8.99 -2.68
N CYS A 194 1.00 -8.09 -3.65
CA CYS A 194 2.29 -7.46 -3.88
C CYS A 194 2.39 -6.19 -3.03
N LEU A 195 3.49 -6.05 -2.29
CA LEU A 195 3.83 -4.85 -1.53
C LEU A 195 4.91 -4.08 -2.31
N VAL A 196 4.49 -3.06 -3.04
CA VAL A 196 5.33 -2.29 -3.96
C VAL A 196 5.69 -0.96 -3.33
N GLU A 197 6.96 -0.75 -3.00
CA GLU A 197 7.44 0.50 -2.41
C GLU A 197 7.83 1.51 -3.48
N VAL A 198 7.44 2.76 -3.31
CA VAL A 198 8.02 3.88 -4.05
C VAL A 198 9.35 4.29 -3.41
N THR A 199 10.40 4.37 -4.23
CA THR A 199 11.80 4.53 -3.78
C THR A 199 12.46 5.82 -4.24
N THR A 200 11.78 6.68 -5.01
CA THR A 200 12.29 8.03 -5.39
C THR A 200 12.66 8.90 -4.20
#